data_AF-A0A963K320-F1
#
_entry.id   AF-A0A963K320-F1
#
_cell.length_a   1.000
_cell.length_b   1.000
_cell.length_c   1.000
_cell.angle_alpha   90.00
_cell.angle_beta   90.00
_cell.angle_gamma   90.00
#
_symmetry.space_group_name_H-M   'P 1'
#
loop_
_entity.id
_entity.type
_entity.pdbx_description
1 polymer ?
#
loop_
_entity_poly.entity_id
_entity_poly.type
_entity_poly.pdbx_seq_one_letter_code
_entity_poly.pdbx_strand_id
1 'polypeptide(L)'
;MTQTTLRDDELLDLVQRQTLRYFWDFAHPVSGLARERSDVTPGCGPDVVTTGGTGFGIMAIIAGVERGWLDRAAASNRLLEMARFLGHAERHHGIFAHWLDGRTGRTVAFSELDDGADLVETSFLLMGLLAARQYFGGKGAAERELRERVDALWNEAEFDWHTKGDEDMLYWHWSERHGWAMNHPIRGWNECLVTYVLAASSRRHAVRPEAYHRGWAGGSRFANGRTYHGIRLPLGPDHGGPLFFAHYSFMGLDPRGLEDR
;
A
#
# COMPACT_ATOMS: atom_id res chain seq x y z
N MET A 1 -7.48 39.58 -14.65
CA MET A 1 -6.17 38.96 -14.35
C MET A 1 -5.90 37.94 -15.42
N THR A 2 -4.84 38.11 -16.22
CA THR A 2 -4.41 37.12 -17.20
C THR A 2 -3.80 35.95 -16.46
N GLN A 3 -4.44 34.77 -16.52
CA GLN A 3 -3.86 33.52 -16.03
C GLN A 3 -2.66 33.20 -16.93
N THR A 4 -1.46 33.33 -16.39
CA THR A 4 -0.24 32.89 -17.07
C THR A 4 -0.25 31.36 -17.09
N THR A 5 -0.21 30.75 -18.28
CA THR A 5 -0.10 29.30 -18.43
C THR A 5 1.29 28.85 -18.00
N LEU A 6 1.36 27.90 -17.06
CA LEU A 6 2.61 27.28 -16.60
C LEU A 6 3.19 26.37 -17.69
N ARG A 7 4.52 26.24 -17.74
CA ARG A 7 5.17 25.16 -18.51
C ARG A 7 4.92 23.82 -17.82
N ASP A 8 5.01 22.72 -18.56
CA ASP A 8 4.72 21.38 -18.04
C ASP A 8 5.53 21.05 -16.77
N ASP A 9 6.83 21.33 -16.75
CA ASP A 9 7.68 21.10 -15.57
C ASP A 9 7.25 21.92 -14.35
N GLU A 10 6.85 23.18 -14.57
CA GLU A 10 6.38 24.08 -13.50
C GLU A 10 5.01 23.64 -12.97
N LEU A 11 4.15 23.15 -13.86
CA LEU A 11 2.86 22.57 -13.49
C LEU A 11 3.05 21.27 -12.70
N LEU A 12 3.96 20.39 -13.15
CA LEU A 12 4.28 19.15 -12.45
C LEU A 12 4.86 19.41 -11.06
N ASP A 13 5.81 20.33 -10.93
CA ASP A 13 6.36 20.72 -9.63
C ASP A 13 5.28 21.30 -8.70
N LEU A 14 4.39 22.15 -9.23
CA LEU A 14 3.28 22.70 -8.46
C LEU A 14 2.32 21.61 -7.96
N VAL A 15 1.90 20.71 -8.85
CA VAL A 15 0.98 19.61 -8.53
C VAL A 15 1.63 18.69 -7.50
N GLN A 16 2.86 18.23 -7.74
CA GLN A 16 3.56 17.32 -6.84
C GLN A 16 3.78 17.95 -5.45
N ARG A 17 4.22 19.21 -5.40
CA ARG A 17 4.46 19.90 -4.13
C ARG A 17 3.16 20.16 -3.36
N GLN A 18 2.07 20.50 -4.06
CA GLN A 18 0.77 20.69 -3.41
C GLN A 18 0.20 19.36 -2.91
N THR A 19 0.33 18.28 -3.67
CA THR A 19 -0.11 16.94 -3.26
C THR A 19 0.71 16.41 -2.09
N LEU A 20 2.03 16.67 -2.05
CA LEU A 20 2.88 16.29 -0.90
C LEU A 20 2.37 16.84 0.42
N ARG A 21 1.74 18.03 0.43
CA ARG A 21 1.16 18.62 1.65
C ARG A 21 0.09 17.73 2.29
N TYR A 22 -0.62 16.91 1.51
CA TYR A 22 -1.58 15.95 2.05
C TYR A 22 -0.91 14.95 3.01
N PHE A 23 0.27 14.48 2.64
CA PHE A 23 1.02 13.47 3.40
C PHE A 23 2.00 14.06 4.40
N TRP A 24 2.36 15.34 4.26
CA TRP A 24 3.33 16.00 5.13
C TRP A 24 2.68 16.93 6.16
N ASP A 25 1.91 17.91 5.67
CA ASP A 25 1.27 18.95 6.49
C ASP A 25 -0.05 18.44 7.09
N PHE A 26 -0.82 17.68 6.31
CA PHE A 26 -2.14 17.17 6.70
C PHE A 26 -2.11 15.75 7.31
N ALA A 27 -0.91 15.18 7.49
CA ALA A 27 -0.74 13.91 8.20
C ALA A 27 -1.36 13.95 9.60
N HIS A 28 -1.76 12.78 10.11
CA HIS A 28 -2.29 12.70 11.46
C HIS A 28 -1.20 13.12 12.48
N PRO A 29 -1.50 14.04 13.43
CA PRO A 29 -0.47 14.70 14.23
C PRO A 29 0.23 13.78 15.26
N VAL A 30 -0.38 12.64 15.61
CA VAL A 30 0.20 11.67 16.56
C VAL A 30 1.00 10.59 15.84
N SER A 31 0.46 10.04 14.76
CA SER A 31 1.01 8.85 14.10
C SER A 31 1.85 9.18 12.87
N GLY A 32 1.68 10.38 12.31
CA GLY A 32 2.27 10.77 11.02
C GLY A 32 1.67 10.03 9.82
N LEU A 33 0.67 9.16 10.02
CA LEU A 33 0.05 8.37 8.96
C LEU A 33 -0.92 9.21 8.12
N ALA A 34 -1.18 8.75 6.90
CA ALA A 34 -2.07 9.44 5.98
C ALA A 34 -3.53 9.31 6.44
N ARG A 35 -4.22 10.45 6.56
CA ARG A 35 -5.67 10.45 6.77
C ARG A 35 -6.36 9.87 5.55
N GLU A 36 -7.43 9.13 5.77
CA GLU A 36 -8.29 8.59 4.72
C GLU A 36 -8.85 9.69 3.82
N ARG A 37 -9.26 10.82 4.41
CA ARG A 37 -9.88 11.93 3.69
C ARG A 37 -9.65 13.28 4.36
N SER A 38 -9.94 14.35 3.63
CA SER A 38 -9.84 15.73 4.10
C SER A 38 -11.17 16.37 4.49
N ASP A 39 -12.29 15.74 4.15
CA ASP A 39 -13.63 16.21 4.47
C ASP A 39 -14.22 15.46 5.68
N VAL A 40 -15.32 15.99 6.23
CA VAL A 40 -16.04 15.36 7.35
C VAL A 40 -17.16 14.50 6.76
N THR A 41 -16.99 13.17 6.80
CA THR A 41 -18.02 12.22 6.35
C THR A 41 -18.51 11.36 7.53
N PRO A 42 -19.82 11.08 7.66
CA PRO A 42 -20.31 10.12 8.64
C PRO A 42 -19.62 8.75 8.49
N GLY A 43 -19.17 8.17 9.60
CA GLY A 43 -18.47 6.88 9.61
C GLY A 43 -16.95 6.98 9.44
N CYS A 44 -16.40 8.10 8.98
CA CYS A 44 -14.96 8.35 8.89
C CYS A 44 -14.59 9.62 9.67
N GLY A 45 -14.12 9.43 10.91
CA GLY A 45 -13.68 10.54 11.76
C GLY A 45 -12.36 11.17 11.28
N PRO A 46 -12.00 12.38 11.76
CA PRO A 46 -10.78 13.08 11.37
C PRO A 46 -9.48 12.38 11.84
N ASP A 47 -9.62 11.42 12.75
CA ASP A 47 -8.53 10.62 13.30
C ASP A 47 -8.36 9.27 12.57
N VAL A 48 -9.21 8.96 11.58
CA VAL A 48 -9.07 7.73 10.78
C VAL A 48 -7.92 7.88 9.78
N VAL A 49 -7.00 6.93 9.81
CA VAL A 49 -5.88 6.82 8.88
C VAL A 49 -5.97 5.52 8.09
N THR A 50 -5.55 5.55 6.83
CA THR A 50 -5.54 4.39 5.91
C THR A 50 -4.14 3.80 5.83
N THR A 51 -4.03 2.47 5.85
CA THR A 51 -2.74 1.78 5.77
C THR A 51 -2.18 1.78 4.34
N GLY A 52 -2.97 1.45 3.32
CA GLY A 52 -2.49 1.49 1.93
C GLY A 52 -2.18 2.91 1.46
N GLY A 53 -3.05 3.87 1.76
CA GLY A 53 -2.80 5.29 1.46
C GLY A 53 -1.56 5.85 2.17
N THR A 54 -1.24 5.34 3.36
CA THR A 54 0.02 5.66 4.06
C THR A 54 1.22 5.12 3.28
N GLY A 55 1.16 3.92 2.71
CA GLY A 55 2.20 3.39 1.82
C GLY A 55 2.53 4.33 0.66
N PHE A 56 1.50 4.90 0.04
CA PHE A 56 1.66 5.90 -1.02
C PHE A 56 2.28 7.20 -0.49
N GLY A 57 1.83 7.66 0.68
CA GLY A 57 2.37 8.84 1.34
C GLY A 57 3.87 8.73 1.68
N ILE A 58 4.33 7.55 2.08
CA ILE A 58 5.76 7.29 2.33
C ILE A 58 6.59 7.51 1.05
N MET A 59 6.12 7.01 -0.10
CA MET A 59 6.80 7.23 -1.38
C MET A 59 6.76 8.70 -1.82
N ALA A 60 5.67 9.42 -1.52
CA ALA A 60 5.59 10.86 -1.75
C ALA A 60 6.62 11.64 -0.91
N ILE A 61 6.85 11.24 0.35
CA ILE A 61 7.88 11.84 1.22
C ILE A 61 9.28 11.62 0.63
N ILE A 62 9.59 10.43 0.13
CA ILE A 62 10.87 10.14 -0.55
C ILE A 62 11.06 11.08 -1.74
N ALA A 63 10.04 11.20 -2.60
CA ALA A 63 10.09 12.12 -3.75
C ALA A 63 10.27 13.59 -3.31
N GLY A 64 9.65 14.00 -2.20
CA GLY A 64 9.82 15.33 -1.62
C GLY A 64 11.26 15.61 -1.15
N VAL A 65 11.96 14.60 -0.63
CA VAL A 65 13.39 14.72 -0.29
C VAL A 65 14.25 14.84 -1.54
N GLU A 66 14.04 13.97 -2.53
CA GLU A 66 14.80 13.99 -3.80
C GLU A 66 14.63 15.30 -4.57
N ARG A 67 13.45 15.91 -4.49
CA ARG A 67 13.16 17.24 -5.07
C ARG A 67 13.73 18.41 -4.23
N GLY A 68 14.31 18.14 -3.06
CA GLY A 68 14.81 19.17 -2.14
C GLY A 68 13.72 20.00 -1.46
N TRP A 69 12.46 19.54 -1.46
CA TRP A 69 11.35 20.22 -0.78
C TRP A 69 11.26 19.87 0.69
N LEU A 70 11.77 18.70 1.08
CA LEU A 70 11.87 18.24 2.46
C LEU A 70 13.34 18.01 2.82
N ASP A 71 13.72 18.41 4.02
CA ASP A 71 15.01 18.02 4.59
C ASP A 71 15.04 16.51 4.85
N ARG A 72 16.16 15.86 4.50
CA ARG A 72 16.32 14.41 4.62
C ARG A 72 16.24 13.94 6.08
N ALA A 73 16.84 14.67 7.02
CA ALA A 73 16.82 14.30 8.42
C ALA A 73 15.39 14.42 8.98
N ALA A 74 14.68 15.50 8.66
CA ALA A 74 13.28 15.67 9.03
C ALA A 74 12.38 14.56 8.46
N ALA A 75 12.55 14.21 7.18
CA ALA A 75 11.81 13.12 6.56
C ALA A 75 12.11 11.75 7.20
N SER A 76 13.38 11.45 7.46
CA SER A 76 13.77 10.20 8.11
C SER A 76 13.20 10.07 9.54
N ASN A 77 13.15 11.18 10.29
CA ASN A 77 12.54 11.21 11.62
C ASN A 77 11.02 11.01 11.54
N ARG A 78 10.33 11.67 10.60
CA ARG A 78 8.89 11.45 10.38
C ARG A 78 8.59 9.99 10.08
N LEU A 79 9.35 9.36 9.17
CA LEU A 79 9.15 7.96 8.80
C LEU A 79 9.47 7.02 9.97
N LEU A 80 10.46 7.36 10.81
CA LEU A 80 10.74 6.63 12.04
C LEU A 80 9.60 6.73 13.06
N GLU A 81 8.98 7.89 13.23
CA GLU A 81 7.78 8.06 14.06
C GLU A 81 6.62 7.19 13.55
N MET A 82 6.38 7.19 12.24
CA MET A 82 5.38 6.33 11.60
C MET A 82 5.67 4.85 11.84
N ALA A 83 6.92 4.40 11.63
CA ALA A 83 7.32 3.02 11.85
C ALA A 83 7.24 2.62 13.34
N ARG A 84 7.52 3.54 14.27
CA ARG A 84 7.32 3.34 15.72
C ARG A 84 5.84 3.18 16.05
N PHE A 85 4.98 4.04 15.50
CA PHE A 85 3.53 3.93 15.70
C PHE A 85 3.00 2.60 15.18
N LEU A 86 3.35 2.23 13.94
CA LEU A 86 2.96 0.95 13.33
C LEU A 86 3.46 -0.27 14.11
N GLY A 87 4.63 -0.18 14.75
CA GLY A 87 5.14 -1.25 15.61
C GLY A 87 4.30 -1.51 16.88
N HIS A 88 3.48 -0.55 17.30
CA HIS A 88 2.56 -0.69 18.45
C HIS A 88 1.09 -0.78 18.02
N ALA A 89 0.78 -0.50 16.76
CA ALA A 89 -0.58 -0.58 16.23
C ALA A 89 -1.08 -2.03 16.19
N GLU A 90 -2.39 -2.17 16.27
CA GLU A 90 -3.10 -3.43 16.21
C GLU A 90 -2.86 -4.12 14.87
N ARG A 91 -2.56 -5.41 14.93
CA ARG A 91 -2.25 -6.28 13.79
C ARG A 91 -2.83 -7.65 14.04
N HIS A 92 -3.23 -8.29 12.96
CA HIS A 92 -3.89 -9.59 12.90
C HIS A 92 -3.00 -10.50 12.08
N HIS A 93 -2.28 -11.44 12.71
CA HIS A 93 -1.25 -12.23 12.03
C HIS A 93 -0.19 -11.36 11.31
N GLY A 94 0.21 -10.26 11.97
CA GLY A 94 1.15 -9.29 11.41
C GLY A 94 0.61 -8.42 10.27
N ILE A 95 -0.65 -8.62 9.85
CA ILE A 95 -1.34 -7.84 8.82
C ILE A 95 -2.16 -6.73 9.49
N PHE A 96 -2.12 -5.52 8.94
CA PHE A 96 -2.89 -4.40 9.45
C PHE A 96 -4.31 -4.39 8.89
N ALA A 97 -5.23 -3.73 9.59
CA ALA A 97 -6.53 -3.38 9.03
C ALA A 97 -6.42 -2.30 7.95
N HIS A 98 -7.49 -2.16 7.15
CA HIS A 98 -7.63 -1.08 6.19
C HIS A 98 -7.53 0.29 6.89
N TRP A 99 -8.32 0.48 7.95
CA TRP A 99 -8.35 1.70 8.75
C TRP A 99 -7.85 1.46 10.17
N LEU A 100 -7.09 2.45 10.66
CA LEU A 100 -6.66 2.53 12.05
C LEU A 100 -7.13 3.87 12.65
N ASP A 101 -7.34 3.89 13.96
CA ASP A 101 -7.42 5.14 14.71
C ASP A 101 -6.00 5.70 14.85
N GLY A 102 -5.73 6.84 14.22
CA GLY A 102 -4.40 7.45 14.16
C GLY A 102 -3.86 7.95 15.50
N ARG A 103 -4.65 7.97 16.57
CA ARG A 103 -4.19 8.31 17.93
C ARG A 103 -3.74 7.08 18.69
N THR A 104 -4.44 5.96 18.49
CA THR A 104 -4.31 4.77 19.34
C THR A 104 -3.73 3.55 18.63
N GLY A 105 -3.78 3.52 17.29
CA GLY A 105 -3.34 2.39 16.48
C GLY A 105 -4.31 1.21 16.47
N ARG A 106 -5.53 1.35 17.04
CA ARG A 106 -6.53 0.29 17.03
C ARG A 106 -7.22 0.17 15.67
N THR A 107 -7.69 -1.03 15.36
CA THR A 107 -8.51 -1.31 14.18
C THR A 107 -9.77 -0.45 14.19
N VAL A 108 -10.06 0.19 13.07
CA VAL A 108 -11.37 0.79 12.78
C VAL A 108 -12.01 -0.05 11.70
N ALA A 109 -13.14 -0.67 11.99
CA ALA A 109 -13.83 -1.53 11.03
C ALA A 109 -14.25 -0.74 9.79
N PHE A 110 -13.91 -1.26 8.61
CA PHE A 110 -14.32 -0.69 7.32
C PHE A 110 -15.76 -1.08 6.96
N SER A 111 -16.19 -2.26 7.41
CA SER A 111 -17.58 -2.72 7.34
C SER A 111 -17.88 -3.68 8.51
N GLU A 112 -19.12 -4.19 8.61
CA GLU A 112 -19.50 -5.12 9.70
C GLU A 112 -18.62 -6.37 9.78
N LEU A 113 -18.17 -6.90 8.64
CA LEU A 113 -17.36 -8.12 8.56
C LEU A 113 -15.87 -7.86 8.32
N ASP A 114 -15.50 -6.59 8.13
CA ASP A 114 -14.15 -6.14 7.82
C ASP A 114 -13.61 -5.30 8.99
N ASP A 115 -13.30 -6.00 10.08
CA ASP A 115 -12.80 -5.48 11.35
C ASP A 115 -11.47 -6.13 11.75
N GLY A 116 -10.70 -6.63 10.77
CA GLY A 116 -9.48 -7.40 10.98
C GLY A 116 -8.39 -7.09 9.97
N ALA A 117 -7.62 -8.10 9.58
CA ALA A 117 -6.56 -8.01 8.57
C ALA A 117 -7.12 -7.62 7.19
N ASP A 118 -6.50 -6.62 6.57
CA ASP A 118 -6.59 -6.35 5.13
C ASP A 118 -5.19 -6.55 4.50
N LEU A 119 -5.05 -7.64 3.75
CA LEU A 119 -3.79 -8.03 3.14
C LEU A 119 -3.36 -7.09 2.01
N VAL A 120 -4.32 -6.53 1.26
CA VAL A 120 -4.03 -5.69 0.10
C VAL A 120 -3.54 -4.33 0.56
N GLU A 121 -4.22 -3.71 1.51
CA GLU A 121 -3.82 -2.44 2.11
C GLU A 121 -2.46 -2.56 2.81
N THR A 122 -2.25 -3.67 3.54
CA THR A 122 -0.94 -3.97 4.14
C THR A 122 0.16 -4.13 3.09
N SER A 123 -0.15 -4.71 1.92
CA SER A 123 0.81 -4.84 0.82
C SER A 123 1.22 -3.49 0.25
N PHE A 124 0.28 -2.55 0.09
CA PHE A 124 0.59 -1.19 -0.33
C PHE A 124 1.43 -0.45 0.71
N LEU A 125 1.12 -0.61 2.00
CA LEU A 125 1.93 -0.08 3.10
C LEU A 125 3.37 -0.62 3.06
N LEU A 126 3.53 -1.94 2.98
CA LEU A 126 4.83 -2.60 2.98
C LEU A 126 5.66 -2.22 1.75
N MET A 127 5.04 -2.07 0.57
CA MET A 127 5.72 -1.54 -0.62
C MET A 127 6.36 -0.18 -0.34
N GLY A 128 5.61 0.75 0.28
CA GLY A 128 6.14 2.08 0.66
C GLY A 128 7.24 2.00 1.72
N LEU A 129 7.05 1.19 2.77
CA LEU A 129 8.04 1.01 3.82
C LEU A 129 9.35 0.39 3.31
N LEU A 130 9.27 -0.61 2.41
CA LEU A 130 10.45 -1.22 1.79
C LEU A 130 11.20 -0.20 0.92
N ALA A 131 10.49 0.65 0.17
CA ALA A 131 11.13 1.75 -0.56
C ALA A 131 11.86 2.71 0.39
N ALA A 132 11.23 3.12 1.50
CA ALA A 132 11.85 3.97 2.51
C ALA A 132 13.08 3.31 3.13
N ARG A 133 13.00 2.02 3.48
CA ARG A 133 14.13 1.26 4.03
C ARG A 133 15.34 1.27 3.10
N GLN A 134 15.11 1.09 1.80
CA GLN A 134 16.20 1.10 0.81
C GLN A 134 16.77 2.51 0.60
N TYR A 135 15.90 3.52 0.58
CA TYR A 135 16.30 4.91 0.33
C TYR A 135 17.02 5.54 1.54
N PHE A 136 16.55 5.29 2.76
CA PHE A 136 17.16 5.74 4.01
C PHE A 136 18.22 4.74 4.53
N GLY A 137 19.27 4.55 3.72
CA GLY A 137 20.38 3.60 3.95
C GLY A 137 21.56 4.13 4.78
N GLY A 138 21.48 5.34 5.32
CA GLY A 138 22.56 6.00 6.06
C GLY A 138 22.95 5.32 7.37
N LYS A 139 24.13 5.65 7.89
CA LYS A 139 24.68 5.11 9.15
C LYS A 139 24.16 5.79 10.43
N GLY A 140 23.42 6.89 10.27
CA GLY A 140 22.83 7.64 11.40
C GLY A 140 21.85 6.79 12.21
N ALA A 141 21.68 7.13 13.50
CA ALA A 141 20.84 6.35 14.41
C ALA A 141 19.37 6.27 13.95
N ALA A 142 18.80 7.38 13.48
CA ALA A 142 17.41 7.41 13.01
C ALA A 142 17.18 6.53 11.78
N GLU A 143 18.00 6.67 10.73
CA GLU A 143 17.89 5.84 9.52
C GLU A 143 18.16 4.36 9.83
N ARG A 144 19.08 4.02 10.73
CA ARG A 144 19.31 2.64 11.17
C ARG A 144 18.08 2.07 11.86
N GLU A 145 17.52 2.77 12.85
CA GLU A 145 16.34 2.30 13.58
C GLU A 145 15.12 2.18 12.66
N LEU A 146 14.95 3.10 11.70
CA LEU A 146 13.90 3.02 10.69
C LEU A 146 14.00 1.70 9.92
N ARG A 147 15.19 1.35 9.42
CA ARG A 147 15.40 0.08 8.69
C ARG A 147 15.12 -1.14 9.55
N GLU A 148 15.59 -1.13 10.80
CA GLU A 148 15.35 -2.23 11.76
C GLU A 148 13.85 -2.44 12.02
N ARG A 149 13.08 -1.36 12.17
CA ARG A 149 11.63 -1.42 12.37
C ARG A 149 10.88 -1.88 11.13
N VAL A 150 11.27 -1.39 9.95
CA VAL A 150 10.68 -1.88 8.70
C VAL A 150 10.97 -3.37 8.51
N ASP A 151 12.20 -3.81 8.80
CA ASP A 151 12.55 -5.23 8.76
C ASP A 151 11.72 -6.07 9.73
N ALA A 152 11.44 -5.57 10.94
CA ALA A 152 10.54 -6.26 11.87
C ALA A 152 9.12 -6.38 11.31
N LEU A 153 8.52 -5.27 10.86
CA LEU A 153 7.17 -5.27 10.27
C LEU A 153 7.06 -6.21 9.06
N TRP A 154 8.05 -6.18 8.16
CA TRP A 154 8.11 -7.06 6.99
C TRP A 154 8.19 -8.54 7.37
N ASN A 155 9.02 -8.89 8.36
CA ASN A 155 9.24 -10.27 8.76
C ASN A 155 8.09 -10.84 9.62
N GLU A 156 7.27 -9.98 10.23
CA GLU A 156 6.10 -10.36 11.03
C GLU A 156 4.84 -10.54 10.19
N ALA A 157 4.80 -10.06 8.93
CA ALA A 157 3.63 -10.18 8.06
C ALA A 157 3.42 -11.63 7.58
N GLU A 158 2.38 -12.30 8.11
CA GLU A 158 2.05 -13.70 7.80
C GLU A 158 1.24 -13.81 6.50
N PHE A 159 1.86 -13.59 5.34
CA PHE A 159 1.17 -13.75 4.04
C PHE A 159 0.63 -15.17 3.81
N ASP A 160 1.31 -16.19 4.33
CA ASP A 160 0.92 -17.59 4.23
C ASP A 160 -0.35 -17.90 5.04
N TRP A 161 -0.60 -17.22 6.15
CA TRP A 161 -1.88 -17.29 6.88
C TRP A 161 -3.08 -16.99 5.97
N HIS A 162 -2.92 -16.01 5.08
CA HIS A 162 -3.94 -15.59 4.11
C HIS A 162 -4.21 -16.58 2.97
N THR A 163 -3.62 -17.78 3.02
CA THR A 163 -4.00 -18.93 2.17
C THR A 163 -5.08 -19.81 2.80
N LYS A 164 -5.69 -19.41 3.92
CA LYS A 164 -6.59 -20.25 4.73
C LYS A 164 -5.95 -21.57 5.15
N GLY A 165 -4.64 -21.57 5.32
CA GLY A 165 -3.88 -22.70 5.84
C GLY A 165 -3.55 -23.80 4.84
N ASP A 166 -3.86 -23.68 3.54
CA ASP A 166 -3.22 -24.46 2.45
C ASP A 166 -3.82 -24.22 1.04
N GLU A 167 -4.74 -23.27 0.85
CA GLU A 167 -5.32 -23.02 -0.47
C GLU A 167 -4.29 -22.44 -1.45
N ASP A 168 -4.42 -22.80 -2.73
CA ASP A 168 -3.59 -22.24 -3.80
C ASP A 168 -4.06 -20.83 -4.22
N MET A 169 -4.43 -19.96 -3.26
CA MET A 169 -4.79 -18.56 -3.48
C MET A 169 -4.70 -17.72 -2.19
N LEU A 170 -4.59 -16.40 -2.33
CA LEU A 170 -4.65 -15.45 -1.22
C LEU A 170 -6.09 -14.94 -1.01
N TYR A 171 -6.45 -14.71 0.25
CA TYR A 171 -7.69 -14.05 0.65
C TYR A 171 -7.40 -12.66 1.19
N TRP A 172 -8.27 -11.73 0.80
CA TRP A 172 -8.10 -10.32 1.10
C TRP A 172 -8.21 -10.04 2.60
N HIS A 173 -9.22 -10.62 3.25
CA HIS A 173 -9.57 -10.28 4.63
C HIS A 173 -9.54 -11.50 5.55
N TRP A 174 -9.20 -11.26 6.82
CA TRP A 174 -9.38 -12.19 7.93
C TRP A 174 -9.73 -11.41 9.21
N SER A 175 -10.62 -11.94 10.04
CA SER A 175 -11.02 -11.31 11.30
C SER A 175 -10.96 -12.30 12.47
N GLU A 176 -10.51 -11.86 13.64
CA GLU A 176 -10.59 -12.68 14.87
C GLU A 176 -12.04 -13.06 15.22
N ARG A 177 -12.98 -12.14 14.96
CA ARG A 177 -14.39 -12.29 15.29
C ARG A 177 -15.16 -13.05 14.22
N HIS A 178 -14.84 -12.79 12.95
CA HIS A 178 -15.61 -13.27 11.80
C HIS A 178 -14.88 -14.34 10.98
N GLY A 179 -13.64 -14.67 11.32
CA GLY A 179 -12.80 -15.59 10.57
C GLY A 179 -12.69 -15.17 9.11
N TRP A 180 -13.08 -16.07 8.22
CA TRP A 180 -13.05 -15.87 6.77
C TRP A 180 -14.39 -15.42 6.17
N ALA A 181 -15.32 -14.85 6.96
CA ALA A 181 -16.68 -14.54 6.51
C ALA A 181 -16.75 -13.58 5.31
N MET A 182 -15.81 -12.63 5.18
CA MET A 182 -15.68 -11.78 3.99
C MET A 182 -15.48 -12.60 2.72
N ASN A 183 -14.85 -13.78 2.85
CA ASN A 183 -14.67 -14.80 1.82
C ASN A 183 -14.30 -14.24 0.43
N HIS A 184 -13.32 -13.32 0.42
CA HIS A 184 -12.92 -12.61 -0.78
C HIS A 184 -11.55 -13.12 -1.28
N PRO A 185 -11.50 -14.16 -2.13
CA PRO A 185 -10.26 -14.57 -2.77
C PRO A 185 -9.76 -13.47 -3.72
N ILE A 186 -8.46 -13.21 -3.73
CA ILE A 186 -7.83 -12.21 -4.59
C ILE A 186 -7.51 -12.88 -5.93
N ARG A 187 -8.26 -12.53 -6.98
CA ARG A 187 -8.07 -13.06 -8.34
C ARG A 187 -7.81 -11.93 -9.33
N GLY A 188 -6.84 -12.14 -10.19
CA GLY A 188 -6.48 -11.15 -11.19
C GLY A 188 -7.42 -11.16 -12.41
N TRP A 189 -7.36 -10.11 -13.23
CA TRP A 189 -6.50 -8.94 -13.08
C TRP A 189 -7.23 -7.77 -12.41
N ASN A 190 -6.58 -7.16 -11.41
CA ASN A 190 -7.02 -5.95 -10.70
C ASN A 190 -5.80 -5.24 -10.05
N GLU A 191 -6.02 -4.35 -9.09
CA GLU A 191 -5.00 -3.56 -8.39
C GLU A 191 -4.03 -4.35 -7.50
N CYS A 192 -4.30 -5.63 -7.20
CA CYS A 192 -3.67 -6.38 -6.11
C CYS A 192 -2.44 -7.19 -6.51
N LEU A 193 -1.83 -6.95 -7.68
CA LEU A 193 -0.65 -7.72 -8.15
C LEU A 193 0.50 -7.71 -7.13
N VAL A 194 0.79 -6.55 -6.53
CA VAL A 194 1.89 -6.38 -5.57
C VAL A 194 1.70 -7.24 -4.32
N THR A 195 0.46 -7.56 -3.94
CA THR A 195 0.18 -8.47 -2.82
C THR A 195 0.76 -9.86 -3.06
N TYR A 196 0.59 -10.42 -4.26
CA TYR A 196 1.20 -11.70 -4.60
C TYR A 196 2.71 -11.62 -4.75
N VAL A 197 3.24 -10.52 -5.32
CA VAL A 197 4.69 -10.32 -5.44
C VAL A 197 5.36 -10.26 -4.07
N LEU A 198 4.79 -9.51 -3.12
CA LEU A 198 5.31 -9.41 -1.75
C LEU A 198 5.14 -10.74 -0.99
N ALA A 199 3.99 -11.40 -1.12
CA ALA A 199 3.78 -12.72 -0.51
C ALA A 199 4.82 -13.75 -0.98
N ALA A 200 5.16 -13.77 -2.28
CA ALA A 200 6.22 -14.64 -2.81
C ALA A 200 7.63 -14.21 -2.39
N SER A 201 7.82 -12.93 -2.05
CA SER A 201 9.11 -12.36 -1.65
C SER A 201 9.40 -12.48 -0.15
N SER A 202 8.39 -12.77 0.67
CA SER A 202 8.55 -12.97 2.12
C SER A 202 9.57 -14.07 2.39
N ARG A 203 10.40 -13.90 3.42
CA ARG A 203 11.42 -14.89 3.81
C ARG A 203 10.96 -15.82 4.92
N ARG A 204 9.93 -15.43 5.66
CA ARG A 204 9.38 -16.19 6.79
C ARG A 204 8.03 -16.79 6.50
N HIS A 205 7.20 -16.07 5.75
CA HIS A 205 5.80 -16.36 5.50
C HIS A 205 5.52 -16.36 4.00
N ALA A 206 6.40 -17.02 3.23
CA ALA A 206 6.31 -17.05 1.78
C ALA A 206 5.17 -17.97 1.33
N VAL A 207 4.38 -17.53 0.35
CA VAL A 207 3.40 -18.42 -0.29
C VAL A 207 4.04 -19.29 -1.37
N ARG A 208 3.45 -20.46 -1.60
CA ARG A 208 3.85 -21.35 -2.70
C ARG A 208 3.52 -20.72 -4.06
N PRO A 209 4.29 -20.96 -5.14
CA PRO A 209 4.03 -20.41 -6.47
C PRO A 209 2.61 -20.69 -7.00
N GLU A 210 1.99 -21.79 -6.57
CA GLU A 210 0.63 -22.17 -6.91
C GLU A 210 -0.39 -21.09 -6.53
N ALA A 211 -0.15 -20.34 -5.43
CA ALA A 211 -1.00 -19.23 -5.04
C ALA A 211 -1.12 -18.19 -6.17
N TYR A 212 -0.01 -17.87 -6.84
CA TYR A 212 -0.02 -16.99 -7.99
C TYR A 212 -0.60 -17.66 -9.23
N HIS A 213 -0.11 -18.85 -9.60
CA HIS A 213 -0.49 -19.47 -10.88
C HIS A 213 -1.95 -19.97 -10.92
N ARG A 214 -2.50 -20.44 -9.80
CA ARG A 214 -3.86 -20.99 -9.72
C ARG A 214 -4.85 -20.00 -9.10
N GLY A 215 -4.40 -19.21 -8.13
CA GLY A 215 -5.21 -18.17 -7.49
C GLY A 215 -5.29 -16.91 -8.34
N TRP A 216 -4.19 -16.15 -8.41
CA TRP A 216 -4.13 -14.87 -9.14
C TRP A 216 -4.39 -15.02 -10.63
N ALA A 217 -3.54 -15.79 -11.33
CA ALA A 217 -3.58 -15.96 -12.79
C ALA A 217 -4.67 -16.94 -13.26
N GLY A 218 -5.28 -17.70 -12.34
CA GLY A 218 -6.37 -18.64 -12.64
C GLY A 218 -7.77 -18.03 -12.69
N GLY A 219 -7.89 -16.70 -12.55
CA GLY A 219 -9.16 -15.99 -12.67
C GLY A 219 -9.72 -16.01 -14.10
N SER A 220 -11.03 -16.19 -14.27
CA SER A 220 -11.69 -16.16 -15.60
C SER A 220 -11.61 -14.80 -16.29
N ARG A 221 -11.27 -13.74 -15.55
CA ARG A 221 -11.06 -12.38 -16.05
C ARG A 221 -9.58 -11.98 -16.10
N PHE A 222 -8.66 -12.93 -15.90
CA PHE A 222 -7.22 -12.65 -15.92
C PHE A 222 -6.75 -12.38 -17.34
N ALA A 223 -6.84 -13.38 -18.22
CA ALA A 223 -6.52 -13.22 -19.64
C ALA A 223 -7.66 -12.50 -20.39
N ASN A 224 -7.32 -11.48 -21.16
CA ASN A 224 -8.26 -10.75 -22.01
C ASN A 224 -7.94 -10.96 -23.49
N GLY A 225 -6.84 -10.37 -23.94
CA GLY A 225 -6.33 -10.46 -25.31
C GLY A 225 -7.13 -9.71 -26.38
N ARG A 226 -8.26 -9.08 -26.05
CA ARG A 226 -9.14 -8.36 -27.00
C ARG A 226 -8.61 -6.97 -27.33
N THR A 227 -9.22 -6.33 -28.33
CA THR A 227 -8.89 -4.99 -28.78
C THR A 227 -10.04 -4.02 -28.50
N TYR A 228 -9.72 -2.88 -27.88
CA TYR A 228 -10.65 -1.79 -27.61
C TYR A 228 -10.08 -0.51 -28.19
N HIS A 229 -10.85 0.20 -29.02
CA HIS A 229 -10.39 1.43 -29.67
C HIS A 229 -9.05 1.28 -30.44
N GLY A 230 -8.80 0.10 -31.02
CA GLY A 230 -7.56 -0.20 -31.75
C GLY A 230 -6.36 -0.58 -30.87
N ILE A 231 -6.52 -0.60 -29.54
CA ILE A 231 -5.48 -0.96 -28.58
C ILE A 231 -5.74 -2.37 -28.05
N ARG A 232 -4.75 -3.27 -28.15
CA ARG A 232 -4.84 -4.61 -27.58
C ARG A 232 -4.61 -4.57 -26.08
N LEU A 233 -5.55 -5.12 -25.32
CA LEU A 233 -5.47 -5.24 -23.87
C LEU A 233 -5.16 -6.71 -23.51
N PRO A 234 -3.96 -7.02 -23.00
CA PRO A 234 -3.56 -8.40 -22.73
C PRO A 234 -4.33 -9.02 -21.56
N LEU A 235 -4.51 -8.28 -20.46
CA LEU A 235 -5.05 -8.77 -19.20
C LEU A 235 -6.24 -7.91 -18.70
N GLY A 236 -7.11 -8.53 -17.91
CA GLY A 236 -8.16 -7.85 -17.15
C GLY A 236 -9.54 -7.78 -17.78
N PRO A 237 -10.48 -7.11 -17.10
CA PRO A 237 -11.86 -7.02 -17.56
C PRO A 237 -11.94 -6.28 -18.89
N ASP A 238 -13.10 -6.37 -19.54
CA ASP A 238 -13.36 -5.57 -20.74
C ASP A 238 -13.11 -4.08 -20.45
N HIS A 239 -12.41 -3.40 -21.36
CA HIS A 239 -11.97 -2.00 -21.19
C HIS A 239 -11.02 -1.74 -20.00
N GLY A 240 -10.42 -2.76 -19.38
CA GLY A 240 -9.33 -2.64 -18.41
C GLY A 240 -9.73 -2.35 -16.96
N GLY A 241 -10.98 -1.93 -16.71
CA GLY A 241 -11.46 -1.57 -15.38
C GLY A 241 -11.05 -0.15 -14.95
N PRO A 242 -11.23 0.20 -13.66
CA PRO A 242 -10.77 1.49 -13.13
C PRO A 242 -9.26 1.68 -13.33
N LEU A 243 -8.86 2.87 -13.78
CA LEU A 243 -7.47 3.13 -14.20
C LEU A 243 -6.44 2.96 -13.08
N PHE A 244 -6.85 3.04 -11.81
CA PHE A 244 -5.95 2.82 -10.67
C PHE A 244 -5.39 1.38 -10.61
N PHE A 245 -5.99 0.42 -11.33
CA PHE A 245 -5.42 -0.92 -11.53
C PHE A 245 -4.04 -0.86 -12.19
N ALA A 246 -3.78 0.17 -13.00
CA ALA A 246 -2.48 0.43 -13.62
C ALA A 246 -1.54 1.29 -12.77
N HIS A 247 -1.93 1.65 -11.53
CA HIS A 247 -1.15 2.53 -10.65
C HIS A 247 -0.63 1.83 -9.40
N TYR A 248 -1.52 1.32 -8.53
CA TYR A 248 -1.16 1.02 -7.13
C TYR A 248 -0.05 -0.01 -6.99
N SER A 249 -0.17 -1.15 -7.69
CA SER A 249 0.86 -2.18 -7.67
C SER A 249 2.19 -1.74 -8.30
N PHE A 250 2.18 -0.68 -9.14
CA PHE A 250 3.32 -0.24 -9.94
C PHE A 250 4.00 1.03 -9.41
N MET A 251 3.64 1.48 -8.21
CA MET A 251 4.35 2.61 -7.58
C MET A 251 5.77 2.22 -7.13
N GLY A 252 5.97 0.97 -6.72
CA GLY A 252 7.29 0.41 -6.39
C GLY A 252 7.76 -0.69 -7.35
N LEU A 253 6.85 -1.51 -7.88
CA LEU A 253 7.17 -2.52 -8.89
C LEU A 253 7.28 -1.85 -10.27
N ASP A 254 8.46 -1.85 -10.88
CA ASP A 254 8.67 -1.22 -12.18
C ASP A 254 8.06 -2.07 -13.31
N PRO A 255 7.03 -1.59 -14.04
CA PRO A 255 6.41 -2.36 -15.12
C PRO A 255 7.23 -2.35 -16.42
N ARG A 256 8.27 -1.52 -16.54
CA ARG A 256 9.02 -1.36 -17.80
C ARG A 256 9.91 -2.58 -18.04
N GLY A 257 9.58 -3.35 -19.06
CA GLY A 257 10.28 -4.61 -19.37
C GLY A 257 10.00 -5.72 -18.34
N LEU A 258 8.97 -5.55 -17.49
CA LEU A 258 8.51 -6.60 -16.60
C LEU A 258 7.63 -7.57 -17.39
N GLU A 259 8.05 -8.82 -17.43
CA GLU A 259 7.38 -9.90 -18.16
C GLU A 259 7.31 -11.15 -17.28
N ASP A 260 6.21 -11.89 -17.41
CA ASP A 260 6.06 -13.25 -16.87
C ASP A 260 5.55 -14.21 -17.96
N ARG A 261 5.08 -15.40 -17.57
CA ARG A 261 4.87 -16.56 -18.48
C ARG A 261 3.59 -16.50 -19.32
#